data_AF-R9LU86-F1
#
_entry.id   AF-R9LU86-F1
#
_cell.length_a   1.000
_cell.length_b   1.000
_cell.length_c   1.000
_cell.angle_alpha   90.00
_cell.angle_beta   90.00
_cell.angle_gamma   90.00
#
_symmetry.space_group_name_H-M   'P 1'
#
loop_
_entity.id
_entity.type
_entity.pdbx_description
1 polymer ?
#
loop_
_entity_poly.entity_id
_entity_poly.type
_entity_poly.pdbx_seq_one_letter_code
_entity_poly.pdbx_strand_id
1 'polypeptide(L)'
;MPDDQELTEAPDGQETIKVKKDLLVQQKIYDMILYAYPALEQMPKSQKFSLAQDMKHCMDKIMRLTIAANKKYTKRTTLQELDVEIAALKVYLRIAYDLKYLPPKKYEVWSGMMVEIGKMVGGWIRSQRENAEPPNPDAEKRYCADCNAEIPEKAHKYSMEHFGRPLCYRCQKKQRK
;
A
#
# COMPACT_ATOMS: atom_id res chain seq x y z
N MET A 1 29.34 49.10 18.24
CA MET A 1 29.25 49.34 16.78
C MET A 1 29.32 47.99 16.09
N PRO A 2 28.53 47.82 15.03
CA PRO A 2 28.00 46.58 14.45
C PRO A 2 29.08 45.91 13.56
N ASP A 3 28.98 44.68 13.05
CA ASP A 3 27.93 44.01 12.26
C ASP A 3 28.18 42.49 12.41
N ASP A 4 27.23 41.66 12.88
CA ASP A 4 26.27 40.89 12.07
C ASP A 4 26.67 40.69 10.59
N GLN A 5 27.23 39.53 10.24
CA GLN A 5 27.26 38.92 8.89
C GLN A 5 28.08 37.61 8.97
N GLU A 6 27.71 36.44 8.47
CA GLU A 6 26.57 35.97 7.67
C GLU A 6 26.63 34.44 7.76
N LEU A 7 25.52 33.81 8.15
CA LEU A 7 25.33 32.37 7.98
C LEU A 7 25.05 32.13 6.49
N THR A 8 26.11 31.88 5.71
CA THR A 8 26.00 31.58 4.29
C THR A 8 25.47 30.16 4.08
N GLU A 9 24.16 30.10 3.83
CA GLU A 9 23.51 29.45 2.69
C GLU A 9 23.76 27.95 2.42
N ALA A 10 22.62 27.24 2.40
CA ALA A 10 22.45 25.89 1.90
C ALA A 10 22.89 25.74 0.43
N PRO A 11 23.21 24.50 0.02
CA PRO A 11 22.82 24.05 -1.30
C PRO A 11 21.71 23.01 -1.18
N ASP A 12 20.53 23.49 -1.57
CA ASP A 12 19.36 22.75 -2.02
C ASP A 12 19.77 21.77 -3.13
N GLY A 13 20.02 20.53 -2.75
CA GLY A 13 20.26 19.41 -3.66
C GLY A 13 18.95 18.67 -3.90
N GLN A 14 18.08 19.23 -4.76
CA GLN A 14 16.88 18.54 -5.23
C GLN A 14 17.27 17.37 -6.14
N GLU A 15 17.60 16.23 -5.54
CA GLU A 15 17.61 14.97 -6.26
C GLU A 15 16.17 14.58 -6.57
N THR A 16 15.83 14.64 -7.86
CA THR A 16 14.55 14.20 -8.41
C THR A 16 14.31 12.72 -8.09
N ILE A 17 13.58 12.46 -7.02
CA ILE A 17 13.17 11.10 -6.64
C ILE A 17 12.09 10.66 -7.64
N LYS A 18 12.43 9.70 -8.52
CA LYS A 18 11.44 8.86 -9.19
C LYS A 18 10.63 8.15 -8.10
N VAL A 19 9.50 8.72 -7.74
CA VAL A 19 8.66 8.24 -6.64
C VAL A 19 8.07 6.88 -7.01
N LYS A 20 8.74 5.81 -6.60
CA LYS A 20 8.17 4.46 -6.60
C LYS A 20 6.91 4.49 -5.73
N LYS A 21 5.86 3.81 -6.14
CA LYS A 21 4.60 3.70 -5.38
C LYS A 21 4.81 3.36 -3.88
N ASP A 22 5.86 2.62 -3.58
CA ASP A 22 6.27 2.25 -2.22
C ASP A 22 6.65 3.46 -1.34
N LEU A 23 7.28 4.49 -1.94
CA LEU A 23 7.60 5.77 -1.27
C LEU A 23 6.34 6.62 -1.03
N LEU A 24 5.33 6.52 -1.91
CA LEU A 24 4.08 7.26 -1.76
C LEU A 24 3.27 6.78 -0.54
N VAL A 25 3.24 5.47 -0.28
CA VAL A 25 2.52 4.92 0.89
C VAL A 25 3.14 5.41 2.19
N GLN A 26 4.47 5.42 2.27
CA GLN A 26 5.19 5.90 3.44
C GLN A 26 4.96 7.41 3.67
N GLN A 27 4.95 8.22 2.62
CA GLN A 27 4.64 9.66 2.71
C GLN A 27 3.21 9.89 3.20
N LYS A 28 2.22 9.19 2.65
CA LYS A 28 0.82 9.29 3.08
C LYS A 28 0.60 8.91 4.55
N ILE A 29 1.32 7.90 5.03
CA ILE A 29 1.29 7.51 6.44
C ILE A 29 1.94 8.60 7.30
N TYR A 30 3.06 9.19 6.86
CA TYR A 30 3.69 10.30 7.55
C TYR A 30 2.75 11.50 7.70
N ASP A 31 2.07 11.90 6.62
CA ASP A 31 1.10 13.01 6.63
C ASP A 31 -0.08 12.72 7.58
N MET A 32 -0.56 11.47 7.58
CA MET A 32 -1.62 11.03 8.49
C MET A 32 -1.18 11.12 9.95
N ILE A 33 0.06 10.72 10.27
CA ILE A 33 0.61 10.82 11.62
C ILE A 33 0.74 12.28 12.05
N LEU A 34 1.23 13.16 11.17
CA LEU A 34 1.36 14.59 11.45
C LEU A 34 0.00 15.22 11.76
N TYR A 35 -1.07 14.80 11.06
CA TYR A 35 -2.44 15.22 11.34
C TYR A 35 -3.00 14.63 12.65
N ALA A 36 -2.60 13.41 12.99
CA ALA A 36 -3.09 12.70 14.17
C ALA A 36 -2.62 13.33 15.49
N TYR A 37 -1.35 13.79 15.59
CA TYR A 37 -0.81 14.39 16.81
C TYR A 37 -1.67 15.52 17.39
N PRO A 38 -2.04 16.58 16.65
CA PRO A 38 -2.89 17.65 17.17
C PRO A 38 -4.33 17.19 17.44
N ALA A 39 -4.81 16.13 16.78
CA ALA A 39 -6.12 15.54 17.07
C ALA A 39 -6.12 14.79 18.41
N LEU A 40 -5.01 14.12 18.76
CA LEU A 40 -4.83 13.44 20.05
C LEU A 40 -4.68 14.41 21.23
N GLU A 41 -4.14 15.61 21.01
CA GLU A 41 -4.02 16.63 22.06
C GLU A 41 -5.38 17.13 22.59
N GLN A 42 -6.41 17.08 21.75
CA GLN A 42 -7.79 17.46 22.09
C GLN A 42 -8.48 16.48 23.02
N MET A 43 -7.95 15.27 23.20
CA MET A 43 -8.53 14.29 24.11
C MET A 43 -8.44 14.74 25.58
N PRO A 44 -9.44 14.43 26.42
CA PRO A 44 -9.41 14.76 27.84
C PRO A 44 -8.27 14.05 28.55
N LYS A 45 -7.66 14.70 29.57
CA LYS A 45 -6.47 14.19 30.31
C LYS A 45 -6.63 12.74 30.80
N SER A 46 -7.85 12.35 31.19
CA SER A 46 -8.15 11.00 31.68
C SER A 46 -7.96 9.90 30.63
N GLN A 47 -8.06 10.22 29.33
CA GLN A 47 -7.95 9.26 28.24
C GLN A 47 -6.67 9.42 27.41
N LYS A 48 -5.86 10.44 27.73
CA LYS A 48 -4.54 10.64 27.10
C LYS A 48 -3.59 9.48 27.35
N PHE A 49 -3.74 8.76 28.46
CA PHE A 49 -2.87 7.65 28.83
C PHE A 49 -3.39 6.27 28.44
N SER A 50 -4.63 6.17 27.95
CA SER A 50 -5.19 4.92 27.45
C SER A 50 -5.32 5.00 25.93
N LEU A 51 -6.45 5.50 25.43
CA LEU A 51 -6.75 5.49 23.99
C LEU A 51 -5.72 6.26 23.14
N ALA A 52 -5.26 7.43 23.59
CA ALA A 52 -4.30 8.21 22.80
C ALA A 52 -2.91 7.54 22.75
N GLN A 53 -2.53 6.81 23.80
CA GLN A 53 -1.27 6.06 23.84
C GLN A 53 -1.36 4.83 22.92
N ASP A 54 -2.46 4.09 22.97
CA ASP A 54 -2.69 2.93 22.10
C ASP A 54 -2.73 3.34 20.61
N MET A 55 -3.37 4.47 20.29
CA MET A 55 -3.36 5.02 18.93
C MET A 55 -1.96 5.42 18.48
N LYS A 56 -1.14 6.05 19.33
CA LYS A 56 0.26 6.37 19.02
C LYS A 56 1.08 5.12 18.76
N HIS A 57 0.93 4.11 19.60
CA HIS A 57 1.64 2.85 19.43
C HIS A 57 1.26 2.15 18.11
N CYS A 58 -0.03 2.14 17.77
CA CYS A 58 -0.52 1.59 16.52
C CYS A 58 0.04 2.37 15.30
N MET A 59 0.05 3.71 15.35
CA MET A 59 0.64 4.55 14.30
C MET A 59 2.15 4.30 14.11
N ASP A 60 2.91 4.20 15.22
CA ASP A 60 4.33 3.87 15.17
C ASP A 60 4.58 2.48 14.58
N LYS A 61 3.72 1.51 14.90
CA LYS A 61 3.79 0.16 14.36
C LYS A 61 3.51 0.13 12.87
N ILE A 62 2.48 0.85 12.39
CA ILE A 62 2.19 1.03 10.96
C ILE A 62 3.39 1.61 10.22
N MET A 63 4.04 2.65 10.78
CA MET A 63 5.23 3.25 10.19
C MET A 63 6.40 2.26 10.11
N ARG A 64 6.69 1.54 11.21
CA ARG A 64 7.76 0.53 11.25
C ARG A 64 7.51 -0.62 10.27
N LEU A 65 6.28 -1.13 10.20
CA LEU A 65 5.88 -2.20 9.27
C LEU A 65 6.00 -1.73 7.82
N THR A 66 5.65 -0.48 7.52
CA THR A 66 5.81 0.10 6.18
C THR A 66 7.27 0.21 5.79
N ILE A 67 8.14 0.70 6.68
CA ILE A 67 9.59 0.76 6.44
C ILE A 67 10.18 -0.64 6.25
N ALA A 68 9.76 -1.61 7.09
CA ALA A 68 10.18 -3.00 6.98
C ALA A 68 9.74 -3.63 5.65
N ALA A 69 8.52 -3.31 5.19
CA ALA A 69 7.99 -3.73 3.91
C ALA A 69 8.76 -3.09 2.73
N ASN A 70 9.18 -1.84 2.86
CA ASN A 70 9.98 -1.12 1.84
C ASN A 70 11.41 -1.65 1.71
N LYS A 71 12.03 -2.12 2.80
CA LYS A 71 13.42 -2.62 2.81
C LYS A 71 13.61 -4.03 2.22
N LYS A 72 12.61 -4.58 1.50
CA LYS A 72 12.66 -5.85 0.76
C LYS A 72 12.92 -7.14 1.56
N TYR A 73 12.91 -7.11 2.89
CA TYR A 73 13.09 -8.30 3.75
C TYR A 73 11.76 -8.98 4.13
N THR A 74 10.77 -8.97 3.24
CA THR A 74 9.39 -9.11 3.70
C THR A 74 8.76 -10.42 3.26
N LYS A 75 8.51 -11.29 4.24
CA LYS A 75 7.59 -12.42 4.11
C LYS A 75 6.17 -11.87 3.99
N ARG A 76 5.30 -12.60 3.28
CA ARG A 76 3.87 -12.27 3.07
C ARG A 76 3.13 -11.85 4.36
N THR A 77 3.62 -12.27 5.51
CA THR A 77 3.09 -12.00 6.86
C THR A 77 3.17 -10.52 7.27
N THR A 78 4.25 -9.79 6.99
CA THR A 78 4.42 -8.40 7.47
C THR A 78 3.43 -7.42 6.82
N LEU A 79 3.08 -7.65 5.55
CA LEU A 79 2.06 -6.87 4.84
C LEU A 79 0.66 -7.16 5.37
N GLN A 80 0.40 -8.39 5.83
CA GLN A 80 -0.85 -8.75 6.49
C GLN A 80 -0.94 -8.11 7.88
N GLU A 81 0.16 -8.09 8.64
CA GLU A 81 0.25 -7.38 9.91
C GLU A 81 -0.03 -5.88 9.72
N LEU A 82 0.54 -5.26 8.67
CA LEU A 82 0.26 -3.86 8.34
C LEU A 82 -1.24 -3.61 8.10
N ASP A 83 -1.91 -4.50 7.38
CA ASP A 83 -3.36 -4.40 7.12
C ASP A 83 -4.19 -4.52 8.41
N VAL A 84 -3.81 -5.44 9.30
CA VAL A 84 -4.45 -5.62 10.62
C VAL A 84 -4.29 -4.36 11.48
N GLU A 85 -3.10 -3.76 11.52
CA GLU A 85 -2.87 -2.53 12.29
C GLU A 85 -3.66 -1.34 11.72
N ILE A 86 -3.76 -1.20 10.39
CA ILE A 86 -4.60 -0.18 9.76
C ILE A 86 -6.08 -0.40 10.11
N ALA A 87 -6.55 -1.64 10.13
CA ALA A 87 -7.91 -1.97 10.56
C ALA A 87 -8.14 -1.64 12.04
N ALA A 88 -7.18 -1.96 12.92
CA ALA A 88 -7.23 -1.63 14.34
C ALA A 88 -7.31 -0.11 14.56
N LEU A 89 -6.49 0.67 13.85
CA LEU A 89 -6.50 2.14 13.94
C LEU A 89 -7.85 2.74 13.51
N LYS A 90 -8.54 2.15 12.52
CA LYS A 90 -9.91 2.57 12.15
C LYS A 90 -10.92 2.32 13.27
N VAL A 91 -10.79 1.20 13.98
CA VAL A 91 -11.66 0.89 15.13
C VAL A 91 -11.38 1.87 16.27
N TYR A 92 -10.12 2.14 16.60
CA TYR A 92 -9.78 3.15 17.61
C TYR A 92 -10.30 4.54 17.26
N LEU A 93 -10.21 4.93 15.99
CA LEU A 93 -10.76 6.20 15.52
C LEU A 93 -12.29 6.27 15.65
N ARG A 94 -13.00 5.15 15.39
CA ARG A 94 -14.45 5.06 15.61
C ARG A 94 -14.81 5.16 17.09
N ILE A 95 -14.08 4.46 17.97
CA ILE A 95 -14.26 4.57 19.43
C ILE A 95 -14.06 6.02 19.89
N ALA A 96 -13.01 6.70 19.40
CA ALA A 96 -12.75 8.09 19.72
C ALA A 96 -13.87 9.04 19.26
N TYR A 97 -14.52 8.72 18.14
CA TYR A 97 -15.68 9.45 17.64
C TYR A 97 -16.94 9.20 18.48
N ASP A 98 -17.23 7.94 18.81
CA ASP A 98 -18.39 7.55 19.62
C ASP A 98 -18.33 8.15 21.03
N LEU A 99 -17.11 8.26 21.59
CA LEU A 99 -16.84 8.92 22.86
C LEU A 99 -16.83 10.46 22.78
N LYS A 100 -17.07 11.03 21.59
CA LYS A 100 -17.09 12.48 21.30
C LYS A 100 -15.78 13.19 21.63
N TYR A 101 -14.65 12.50 21.55
CA TYR A 101 -13.33 13.11 21.79
C TYR A 101 -12.84 13.92 20.59
N LEU A 102 -13.36 13.65 19.39
CA LEU A 102 -13.03 14.39 18.18
C LEU A 102 -14.28 15.03 17.57
N PRO A 103 -14.17 16.26 17.04
CA PRO A 103 -15.22 16.86 16.24
C PRO A 103 -15.42 16.09 14.91
N PRO A 104 -16.65 16.03 14.38
CA PRO A 104 -16.99 15.23 13.19
C PRO A 104 -16.16 15.60 11.96
N LYS A 105 -15.86 16.88 11.76
CA LYS A 105 -15.02 17.34 10.64
C LYS A 105 -13.61 16.75 10.65
N LYS A 106 -13.00 16.59 11.82
CA LYS A 106 -11.65 15.99 11.93
C LYS A 106 -11.70 14.48 11.74
N TYR A 107 -12.74 13.84 12.26
CA TYR A 107 -12.98 12.42 12.04
C TYR A 107 -13.11 12.08 10.55
N GLU A 108 -13.87 12.89 9.81
CA GLU A 108 -14.07 12.69 8.36
C GLU A 108 -12.75 12.77 7.58
N VAL A 109 -11.94 13.80 7.84
CA VAL A 109 -10.63 13.98 7.21
C VAL A 109 -9.68 12.82 7.56
N TRP A 110 -9.59 12.45 8.83
CA TRP A 110 -8.71 11.36 9.26
C TRP A 110 -9.16 9.99 8.71
N SER A 111 -10.46 9.72 8.76
CA SER A 111 -11.05 8.51 8.17
C SER A 111 -10.78 8.42 6.67
N GLY A 112 -10.91 9.54 5.95
CA GLY A 112 -10.57 9.63 4.53
C GLY A 112 -9.13 9.24 4.22
N MET A 113 -8.16 9.78 4.98
CA MET A 113 -6.75 9.42 4.87
C MET A 113 -6.52 7.93 5.15
N MET A 114 -7.18 7.37 6.17
CA MET A 114 -7.08 5.95 6.52
C MET A 114 -7.65 5.02 5.43
N VAL A 115 -8.71 5.43 4.74
CA VAL A 115 -9.27 4.67 3.61
C VAL A 115 -8.35 4.71 2.41
N GLU A 116 -7.75 5.86 2.11
CA GLU A 116 -6.77 5.99 1.02
C GLU A 116 -5.55 5.09 1.26
N ILE A 117 -4.96 5.15 2.46
CA ILE A 117 -3.82 4.31 2.85
C ILE A 117 -4.18 2.82 2.74
N GLY A 118 -5.35 2.42 3.25
CA GLY A 118 -5.81 1.03 3.16
C GLY A 118 -5.97 0.53 1.71
N LYS A 119 -6.45 1.37 0.78
CA LYS A 119 -6.53 1.01 -0.65
C LYS A 119 -5.14 0.82 -1.25
N MET A 120 -4.18 1.67 -0.89
CA MET A 120 -2.80 1.55 -1.38
C MET A 120 -2.12 0.28 -0.85
N VAL A 121 -2.26 -0.01 0.44
CA VAL A 121 -1.72 -1.23 1.07
C VAL A 121 -2.38 -2.49 0.50
N GLY A 122 -3.71 -2.49 0.30
CA GLY A 122 -4.42 -3.60 -0.34
C GLY A 122 -3.95 -3.86 -1.78
N GLY A 123 -3.71 -2.80 -2.55
CA GLY A 123 -3.10 -2.91 -3.89
C GLY A 123 -1.69 -3.48 -3.85
N TRP A 124 -0.90 -3.11 -2.85
CA TRP A 124 0.45 -3.63 -2.65
C TRP A 124 0.44 -5.11 -2.28
N ILE A 125 -0.45 -5.53 -1.37
CA ILE A 125 -0.66 -6.95 -1.02
C ILE A 125 -1.03 -7.76 -2.25
N ARG A 126 -1.96 -7.27 -3.08
CA ARG A 126 -2.37 -7.95 -4.31
C ARG A 126 -1.20 -8.11 -5.29
N SER A 127 -0.43 -7.04 -5.51
CA SER A 127 0.74 -7.08 -6.38
C SER A 127 1.81 -8.08 -5.88
N GLN A 128 2.00 -8.17 -4.56
CA GLN A 128 2.92 -9.15 -3.97
C GLN A 128 2.40 -10.58 -4.08
N ARG A 129 1.08 -10.81 -3.99
CA ARG A 129 0.47 -12.13 -4.23
C ARG A 129 0.67 -12.59 -5.67
N GLU A 130 0.38 -11.71 -6.64
CA GLU A 130 0.53 -12.00 -8.07
C GLU A 130 2.00 -12.25 -8.46
N ASN A 131 2.96 -11.64 -7.76
CA ASN A 131 4.39 -11.88 -7.98
C ASN A 131 4.92 -13.14 -7.26
N ALA A 132 4.27 -13.60 -6.18
CA ALA A 132 4.72 -14.72 -5.35
C ALA A 132 4.14 -16.08 -5.75
N GLU A 133 3.14 -16.11 -6.63
CA GLU A 133 2.54 -17.33 -7.16
C GLU A 133 3.26 -17.69 -8.47
N PRO A 134 4.27 -18.60 -8.48
CA PRO A 134 4.68 -19.23 -9.72
C PRO A 134 3.46 -19.97 -10.30
N PRO A 135 3.32 -20.06 -11.64
CA PRO A 135 2.27 -20.87 -12.24
C PRO A 135 2.37 -22.29 -11.64
N ASN A 136 1.23 -22.83 -11.23
CA ASN A 136 1.10 -24.17 -10.64
C ASN A 136 2.01 -25.18 -11.38
N PRO A 137 2.91 -25.92 -10.70
CA PRO A 137 3.75 -26.93 -11.35
C PRO A 137 2.95 -28.08 -11.99
N ASP A 138 1.68 -28.27 -11.58
CA ASP A 138 0.72 -29.20 -12.20
C ASP A 138 -0.22 -28.50 -13.20
N ALA A 139 0.18 -27.35 -13.77
CA ALA A 139 -0.48 -26.80 -14.93
C ALA A 139 -0.23 -27.75 -16.11
N GLU A 140 -1.21 -28.61 -16.38
CA GLU A 140 -1.27 -29.50 -17.55
C GLU A 140 -0.70 -28.77 -18.78
N LYS A 141 0.39 -29.31 -19.35
CA LYS A 141 1.09 -28.66 -20.45
C LYS A 141 0.13 -28.52 -21.63
N ARG A 142 -0.24 -27.29 -21.98
CA ARG A 142 -1.16 -26.99 -23.09
C ARG A 142 -0.34 -26.72 -24.34
N TYR A 143 -0.72 -27.32 -25.47
CA TYR A 143 0.00 -27.17 -26.74
C TYR A 143 -0.86 -26.46 -27.78
N CYS A 144 -0.21 -25.72 -28.66
CA CYS A 144 -0.84 -25.07 -29.80
C CYS A 144 -1.21 -26.09 -30.89
N ALA A 145 -2.44 -26.03 -31.42
CA ALA A 145 -2.92 -26.90 -32.49
C ALA A 145 -2.14 -26.76 -33.82
N ASP A 146 -1.63 -25.56 -34.13
CA ASP A 146 -0.99 -25.28 -35.42
C ASP A 146 0.54 -25.52 -35.42
N CYS A 147 1.20 -25.40 -34.26
CA CYS A 147 2.67 -25.42 -34.20
C CYS A 147 3.23 -26.25 -33.04
N ASN A 148 2.37 -26.96 -32.32
CA ASN A 148 2.70 -27.82 -31.18
C ASN A 148 3.57 -27.16 -30.09
N ALA A 149 3.61 -25.81 -30.05
CA ALA A 149 4.36 -25.07 -29.05
C ALA A 149 3.60 -25.07 -27.73
N GLU A 150 4.33 -25.20 -26.62
CA GLU A 150 3.78 -25.01 -25.28
C GLU A 150 3.22 -23.58 -25.15
N ILE A 151 1.96 -23.49 -24.72
CA ILE A 151 1.25 -22.23 -24.56
C ILE A 151 0.90 -21.99 -23.09
N PRO A 152 1.15 -20.77 -22.57
CA PRO A 152 0.74 -20.44 -21.20
C PRO A 152 -0.79 -20.43 -21.09
N GLU A 153 -1.31 -20.66 -19.89
CA GLU A 153 -2.75 -20.69 -19.60
C GLU A 153 -3.51 -19.48 -20.17
N LYS A 154 -2.92 -18.29 -20.05
CA LYS A 154 -3.47 -17.04 -20.60
C LYS A 154 -3.68 -17.11 -22.12
N ALA A 155 -2.72 -17.67 -22.85
CA ALA A 155 -2.80 -17.83 -24.31
C ALA A 155 -3.85 -18.87 -24.70
N HIS A 156 -3.93 -19.98 -23.96
CA HIS A 156 -4.94 -21.01 -24.16
C HIS A 156 -6.35 -20.46 -23.97
N LYS A 157 -6.62 -19.78 -22.83
CA LYS A 157 -7.94 -19.22 -22.53
C LYS A 157 -8.38 -18.20 -23.58
N TYR A 158 -7.51 -17.25 -23.93
CA TYR A 158 -7.80 -16.26 -24.97
C TYR A 158 -8.11 -16.92 -26.32
N SER A 159 -7.33 -17.94 -26.68
CA SER A 159 -7.50 -18.63 -27.95
C SER A 159 -8.78 -19.47 -28.02
N MET A 160 -9.15 -20.13 -26.92
CA MET A 160 -10.42 -20.85 -26.82
C MET A 160 -11.62 -19.90 -26.94
N GLU A 161 -11.55 -18.71 -26.32
CA GLU A 161 -12.63 -17.72 -26.37
C GLU A 161 -12.77 -17.04 -27.76
N HIS A 162 -11.66 -16.78 -28.47
CA HIS A 162 -11.70 -15.99 -29.72
C HIS A 162 -11.58 -16.82 -31.00
N PHE A 163 -10.94 -17.99 -30.95
CA PHE A 163 -10.68 -18.84 -32.12
C PHE A 163 -11.26 -20.25 -31.98
N GLY A 164 -11.84 -20.61 -30.82
CA GLY A 164 -12.44 -21.93 -30.57
C GLY A 164 -11.45 -23.09 -30.54
N ARG A 165 -10.14 -22.82 -30.59
CA ARG A 165 -9.06 -23.83 -30.58
C ARG A 165 -7.80 -23.28 -29.91
N PRO A 166 -6.91 -24.13 -29.36
CA PRO A 166 -5.70 -23.67 -28.67
C PRO A 166 -4.63 -23.20 -29.65
N LEU A 167 -4.34 -21.90 -29.70
CA LEU A 167 -3.31 -21.29 -30.54
C LEU A 167 -2.33 -20.47 -29.71
N CYS A 168 -1.05 -20.48 -30.10
CA CYS A 168 -0.02 -19.60 -29.54
C CYS A 168 -0.14 -18.18 -30.08
N TYR A 169 0.49 -17.20 -29.42
CA TYR A 169 0.46 -15.79 -29.84
C TYR A 169 0.88 -15.56 -31.30
N ARG A 170 1.81 -16.36 -31.82
CA ARG A 170 2.26 -16.27 -33.23
C ARG A 170 1.18 -16.75 -34.20
N CYS A 171 0.50 -17.86 -33.89
CA CYS A 171 -0.57 -18.40 -34.72
C CYS A 171 -1.85 -17.56 -34.62
N GLN A 172 -2.18 -17.01 -33.45
CA GLN A 172 -3.26 -16.03 -33.29
C GLN A 172 -3.08 -14.80 -34.22
N LYS A 173 -1.84 -14.31 -34.37
CA LYS A 173 -1.53 -13.18 -35.26
C LYS A 173 -1.63 -13.53 -36.75
N LYS A 174 -1.41 -14.80 -37.12
CA LYS A 174 -1.60 -15.28 -38.50
C LYS A 174 -3.07 -15.43 -38.87
N GLN A 175 -3.92 -15.84 -37.92
CA GLN A 175 -5.37 -16.02 -38.13
C GLN A 175 -6.15 -14.69 -38.14
N ARG A 176 -5.53 -13.60 -37.68
CA ARG A 176 -6.10 -12.23 -37.73
C ARG A 176 -5.75 -11.46 -39.02
N LYS A 177 -4.93 -12.04 -39.89
CA LYS A 177 -4.63 -11.52 -41.23
C LYS A 177 -5.50 -12.25 -42.24
#